data_AF-A0A7C3RUN4-F1
#
_entry.id   AF-A0A7C3RUN4-F1
#
_cell.length_a   1.000
_cell.length_b   1.000
_cell.length_c   1.000
_cell.angle_alpha   90.00
_cell.angle_beta   90.00
_cell.angle_gamma   90.00
#
_symmetry.space_group_name_H-M   'P 1'
#
loop_
_entity.id
_entity.type
_entity.pdbx_description
1 polymer ?
#
loop_
_entity_poly.entity_id
_entity_poly.type
_entity_poly.pdbx_seq_one_letter_code
_entity_poly.pdbx_strand_id
1 'polypeptide(L)'
;MSVRAALLALLVLLLPTGCQAAQMAYGDVNGDGSLDIKDVGWALRAALKLVDLSPEAYHAADVAPLRSPYSFGDGTVDVSDVMRILRRMLGLEPDPWPARLTYFPLDPGNMWIYTDTQGNSVLATVEGLADVDGQPAYEVRLSTGESYYLRQDEQPQDPETPLVLRLLRRVDSNGVASTYIPPIDLLRYPATPGRTWEGQVTIPAGVFTMSGTYTTTIVGEETVTTPAGQFDAIKVHTSLSATAFGISIHLVLEYHYAPWFGWADLNATDLANGPLTSTSANVHQVAYP
;
A
#
# COMPACT_ATOMS: atom_id res chain seq x y z
N MET A 1 -17.72 37.71 -11.41
CA MET A 1 -16.82 38.25 -10.36
C MET A 1 -17.26 37.70 -9.02
N SER A 2 -16.41 36.93 -8.35
CA SER A 2 -16.50 36.69 -6.90
C SER A 2 -15.16 36.17 -6.38
N VAL A 3 -14.42 37.09 -5.77
CA VAL A 3 -13.44 36.90 -4.69
C VAL A 3 -12.34 35.86 -4.92
N ARG A 4 -11.43 36.19 -5.84
CA ARG A 4 -10.01 35.86 -5.68
C ARG A 4 -9.37 36.90 -4.74
N ALA A 5 -8.49 36.37 -3.89
CA ALA A 5 -7.37 37.02 -3.20
C ALA A 5 -7.60 37.67 -1.81
N ALA A 6 -6.68 37.25 -0.92
CA ALA A 6 -6.08 37.94 0.21
C ALA A 6 -6.74 37.79 1.59
N LEU A 7 -6.09 37.03 2.49
CA LEU A 7 -5.31 37.60 3.61
C LEU A 7 -4.57 36.52 4.45
N LEU A 8 -3.44 36.94 5.05
CA LEU A 8 -2.52 36.30 6.02
C LEU A 8 -1.58 35.21 5.46
N ALA A 9 -0.26 35.40 5.25
CA ALA A 9 0.80 36.06 6.03
C ALA A 9 0.98 35.50 7.45
N LEU A 10 2.05 34.73 7.70
CA LEU A 10 3.16 35.11 8.59
C LEU A 10 4.22 33.97 8.69
N LEU A 11 5.47 34.37 8.54
CA LEU A 11 6.72 33.66 8.78
C LEU A 11 6.83 33.13 10.22
N VAL A 12 6.76 31.80 10.39
CA VAL A 12 7.23 30.95 11.50
C VAL A 12 7.26 29.53 10.90
N LEU A 13 8.29 28.69 10.89
CA LEU A 13 9.54 28.54 11.63
C LEU A 13 10.47 27.76 10.70
N LEU A 14 11.78 27.94 10.85
CA LEU A 14 12.76 26.87 10.66
C LEU A 14 12.29 25.65 11.47
N LEU A 15 11.40 24.84 10.90
CA LEU A 15 11.29 23.46 11.34
C LEU A 15 12.64 22.87 10.94
N PRO A 16 13.43 22.30 11.88
CA PRO A 16 14.43 21.35 11.43
C PRO A 16 13.65 20.41 10.52
N THR A 17 14.10 20.25 9.27
CA THR A 17 13.75 19.05 8.51
C THR A 17 14.03 17.93 9.50
N GLY A 18 12.98 17.39 10.10
CA GLY A 18 13.10 16.25 10.97
C GLY A 18 13.87 15.29 10.10
N CYS A 19 15.07 14.94 10.54
CA CYS A 19 15.83 13.91 9.87
C CYS A 19 14.92 12.69 10.01
N GLN A 20 14.10 12.43 8.99
CA GLN A 20 13.40 11.16 8.88
C GLN A 20 14.56 10.18 8.85
N ALA A 21 14.71 9.45 9.95
CA ALA A 21 15.66 8.37 10.00
C ALA A 21 15.36 7.51 8.77
N ALA A 22 16.31 7.45 7.86
CA ALA A 22 16.16 6.66 6.65
C ALA A 22 15.80 5.24 7.11
N GLN A 23 14.69 4.72 6.61
CA GLN A 23 14.27 3.37 6.94
C GLN A 23 15.36 2.42 6.47
N MET A 24 15.95 1.65 7.41
CA MET A 24 17.00 0.69 7.08
C MET A 24 16.44 -0.34 6.09
N ALA A 25 17.15 -0.54 4.98
CA ALA A 25 16.82 -1.60 4.06
C ALA A 25 17.02 -2.95 4.77
N TYR A 26 16.21 -3.94 4.43
CA TYR A 26 16.45 -5.27 4.98
C TYR A 26 17.82 -5.79 4.59
N GLY A 27 18.40 -6.52 5.53
CA GLY A 27 19.78 -6.98 5.47
C GLY A 27 20.82 -5.89 5.69
N ASP A 28 20.52 -4.59 5.55
CA ASP A 28 21.40 -3.50 5.97
C ASP A 28 21.24 -3.31 7.47
N VAL A 29 21.91 -4.17 8.25
CA VAL A 29 21.80 -4.24 9.71
C VAL A 29 22.57 -3.11 10.38
N ASN A 30 23.54 -2.51 9.68
CA ASN A 30 24.38 -1.45 10.23
C ASN A 30 23.91 -0.03 9.86
N GLY A 31 23.02 0.10 8.86
CA GLY A 31 22.38 1.34 8.45
C GLY A 31 23.26 2.23 7.56
N ASP A 32 24.29 1.67 6.90
CA ASP A 32 25.17 2.42 5.99
C ASP A 32 24.63 2.50 4.56
N GLY A 33 23.44 1.94 4.30
CA GLY A 33 22.77 1.95 3.00
C GLY A 33 23.32 0.94 2.01
N SER A 34 24.26 0.07 2.43
CA SER A 34 24.81 -1.00 1.61
C SER A 34 24.54 -2.35 2.27
N LEU A 35 24.30 -3.38 1.46
CA LEU A 35 24.22 -4.76 1.94
C LEU A 35 25.58 -5.45 1.72
N ASP A 36 26.39 -5.56 2.76
CA ASP A 36 27.74 -6.13 2.69
C ASP A 36 28.08 -7.09 3.85
N ILE A 37 29.35 -7.50 3.94
CA ILE A 37 29.82 -8.48 4.95
C ILE A 37 29.77 -7.92 6.37
N LYS A 38 29.79 -6.59 6.55
CA LYS A 38 29.62 -5.95 7.85
C LYS A 38 28.24 -6.27 8.40
N ASP A 39 27.20 -6.22 7.56
CA ASP A 39 25.83 -6.53 7.97
C ASP A 39 25.67 -7.98 8.42
N VAL A 40 26.26 -8.91 7.67
CA VAL A 40 26.33 -10.33 8.06
C VAL A 40 27.03 -10.47 9.43
N GLY A 41 28.11 -9.72 9.65
CA GLY A 41 28.83 -9.71 10.93
C GLY A 41 28.01 -9.13 12.08
N TRP A 42 27.23 -8.07 11.84
CA TRP A 42 26.32 -7.48 12.82
C TRP A 42 25.16 -8.43 13.16
N ALA A 43 24.51 -8.99 12.15
CA ALA A 43 23.47 -10.01 12.31
C ALA A 43 24.00 -11.22 13.10
N LEU A 44 25.21 -11.70 12.80
CA LEU A 44 25.82 -12.83 13.50
C LEU A 44 26.09 -12.51 14.98
N ARG A 45 26.59 -11.32 15.28
CA ARG A 45 26.79 -10.88 16.67
C ARG A 45 25.46 -10.82 17.43
N ALA A 46 24.40 -10.33 16.78
CA ALA A 46 23.06 -10.28 17.36
C ALA A 46 22.48 -11.69 17.60
N ALA A 47 22.60 -12.59 16.61
CA ALA A 47 22.19 -13.99 16.72
C ALA A 47 22.90 -14.73 17.86
N LEU A 48 24.17 -14.40 18.10
CA LEU A 48 24.96 -14.92 19.22
C LEU A 48 24.76 -14.16 20.54
N LYS A 49 23.86 -13.17 20.58
CA LYS A 49 23.55 -12.30 21.73
C LYS A 49 24.79 -11.57 22.28
N LEU A 50 25.71 -11.22 21.39
CA LEU A 50 26.93 -10.45 21.70
C LEU A 50 26.71 -8.95 21.59
N VAL A 51 25.64 -8.53 20.94
CA VAL A 51 25.23 -7.13 20.78
C VAL A 51 23.72 -7.02 20.78
N ASP A 52 23.19 -5.96 21.39
CA ASP A 52 21.78 -5.59 21.28
C ASP A 52 21.61 -4.66 20.07
N LEU A 53 20.77 -5.05 19.11
CA LEU A 53 20.43 -4.22 17.95
C LEU A 53 19.41 -3.14 18.34
N SER A 54 19.42 -2.00 17.64
CA SER A 54 18.29 -1.07 17.70
C SER A 54 17.04 -1.74 17.12
N PRO A 55 15.81 -1.28 17.45
CA PRO A 55 14.60 -1.84 16.87
C PRO A 55 14.59 -1.86 15.33
N GLU A 56 15.15 -0.83 14.69
CA GLU A 56 15.25 -0.71 13.23
C GLU A 56 16.25 -1.72 12.66
N ALA A 57 17.44 -1.83 13.27
CA ALA A 57 18.45 -2.80 12.88
C ALA A 57 17.99 -4.25 13.11
N TYR A 58 17.23 -4.49 14.18
CA TYR A 58 16.62 -5.79 14.47
C TYR A 58 15.62 -6.16 13.38
N HIS A 59 14.73 -5.24 13.01
CA HIS A 59 13.78 -5.44 11.91
C HIS A 59 14.47 -5.65 10.56
N ALA A 60 15.56 -4.93 10.30
CA ALA A 60 16.37 -5.13 9.10
C ALA A 60 17.08 -6.51 9.09
N ALA A 61 17.46 -7.03 10.26
CA ALA A 61 18.15 -8.30 10.40
C ALA A 61 17.21 -9.51 10.34
N ASP A 62 15.97 -9.41 10.82
CA ASP A 62 14.95 -10.47 10.86
C ASP A 62 14.38 -10.75 9.45
N VAL A 63 15.15 -11.48 8.64
CA VAL A 63 14.85 -11.81 7.25
C VAL A 63 14.53 -13.29 7.05
N ALA A 64 14.59 -14.13 8.06
CA ALA A 64 14.36 -15.57 7.98
C ALA A 64 13.39 -16.05 9.09
N PRO A 65 12.69 -17.17 8.90
CA PRO A 65 12.61 -17.97 7.69
C PRO A 65 11.84 -17.23 6.57
N LEU A 66 11.98 -17.72 5.35
CA LEU A 66 11.01 -17.42 4.30
C LEU A 66 9.70 -18.15 4.67
N ARG A 67 8.71 -17.44 5.21
CA ARG A 67 7.43 -18.03 5.64
C ARG A 67 6.50 -18.30 4.45
N SER A 68 6.54 -17.42 3.46
CA SER A 68 5.90 -17.57 2.15
C SER A 68 6.81 -16.92 1.11
N PRO A 69 6.56 -17.04 -0.22
CA PRO A 69 7.33 -16.31 -1.22
C PRO A 69 7.36 -14.78 -1.00
N TYR A 70 6.57 -14.26 -0.05
CA TYR A 70 6.32 -12.84 0.11
C TYR A 70 6.29 -12.34 1.57
N SER A 71 6.60 -13.21 2.54
CA SER A 71 6.70 -12.87 3.95
C SER A 71 7.88 -13.59 4.59
N PHE A 72 8.51 -12.93 5.53
CA PHE A 72 9.77 -13.38 6.11
C PHE A 72 9.94 -12.82 7.52
N GLY A 73 10.96 -13.31 8.20
CA GLY A 73 11.21 -13.01 9.60
C GLY A 73 10.33 -13.84 10.52
N ASP A 74 10.82 -14.15 11.71
CA ASP A 74 10.02 -14.76 12.77
C ASP A 74 9.96 -14.01 14.09
N GLY A 75 10.49 -12.79 14.11
CA GLY A 75 10.65 -11.99 15.29
C GLY A 75 11.90 -12.34 16.09
N THR A 76 12.75 -13.26 15.61
CA THR A 76 14.03 -13.63 16.21
C THR A 76 15.14 -13.45 15.20
N VAL A 77 16.19 -12.71 15.56
CA VAL A 77 17.43 -12.70 14.77
C VAL A 77 18.29 -13.88 15.18
N ASP A 78 18.40 -14.90 14.33
CA ASP A 78 19.21 -16.09 14.53
C ASP A 78 20.15 -16.41 13.34
N VAL A 79 20.77 -17.59 13.32
CA VAL A 79 21.73 -17.97 12.26
C VAL A 79 21.05 -18.10 10.89
N SER A 80 19.76 -18.38 10.84
CA SER A 80 18.97 -18.46 9.61
C SER A 80 18.93 -17.10 8.91
N ASP A 81 18.76 -16.02 9.67
CA ASP A 81 18.82 -14.65 9.16
C ASP A 81 20.17 -14.33 8.56
N VAL A 82 21.24 -14.59 9.34
CA VAL A 82 22.63 -14.40 8.93
C VAL A 82 22.90 -15.11 7.61
N MET A 83 22.45 -16.36 7.49
CA MET A 83 22.63 -17.16 6.28
C MET A 83 21.85 -16.59 5.10
N ARG A 84 20.64 -16.05 5.31
CA ARG A 84 19.85 -15.46 4.23
C ARG A 84 20.40 -14.11 3.77
N ILE A 85 20.83 -13.24 4.69
CA ILE A 85 21.57 -12.00 4.39
C ILE A 85 22.83 -12.33 3.57
N LEU A 86 23.61 -13.33 4.02
CA LEU A 86 24.81 -13.77 3.32
C LEU A 86 24.49 -14.30 1.91
N ARG A 87 23.45 -15.12 1.76
CA ARG A 87 23.00 -15.62 0.45
C ARG A 87 22.64 -14.48 -0.48
N ARG A 88 21.91 -13.47 0.01
CA ARG A 88 21.58 -12.28 -0.79
C ARG A 88 22.84 -11.51 -1.21
N MET A 89 23.74 -11.25 -0.27
CA MET A 89 25.02 -10.57 -0.56
C MET A 89 25.82 -11.32 -1.64
N LEU A 90 25.76 -12.65 -1.66
CA LEU A 90 26.40 -13.50 -2.67
C LEU A 90 25.61 -13.63 -3.99
N GLY A 91 24.47 -12.95 -4.14
CA GLY A 91 23.62 -13.03 -5.34
C GLY A 91 22.85 -14.35 -5.48
N LEU A 92 22.67 -15.09 -4.39
CA LEU A 92 21.94 -16.37 -4.35
C LEU A 92 20.44 -16.19 -4.04
N GLU A 93 20.01 -14.95 -3.77
CA GLU A 93 18.60 -14.58 -3.59
C GLU A 93 18.22 -13.53 -4.66
N PRO A 94 17.18 -13.80 -5.47
CA PRO A 94 16.77 -12.90 -6.55
C PRO A 94 16.10 -11.63 -6.00
N ASP A 95 16.06 -10.59 -6.83
CA ASP A 95 15.22 -9.42 -6.58
C ASP A 95 13.74 -9.69 -6.86
N PRO A 96 12.82 -8.97 -6.17
CA PRO A 96 13.09 -8.06 -5.05
C PRO A 96 13.45 -8.83 -3.76
N TRP A 97 14.42 -8.32 -2.98
CA TRP A 97 14.83 -8.94 -1.72
C TRP A 97 14.82 -8.00 -0.52
N PRO A 98 14.37 -8.49 0.64
CA PRO A 98 13.55 -9.68 0.79
C PRO A 98 12.22 -9.41 0.08
N ALA A 99 11.65 -10.43 -0.54
CA ALA A 99 10.41 -10.28 -1.28
C ALA A 99 9.31 -9.84 -0.30
N ARG A 100 9.02 -8.53 -0.25
CA ARG A 100 7.82 -8.00 0.37
C ARG A 100 6.71 -8.11 -0.64
N LEU A 101 5.62 -8.76 -0.28
CA LEU A 101 4.42 -8.60 -1.07
C LEU A 101 3.99 -7.14 -1.05
N THR A 102 4.09 -6.40 -2.14
CA THR A 102 3.38 -5.13 -2.27
C THR A 102 2.50 -5.23 -3.51
N TYR A 103 1.21 -5.53 -3.30
CA TYR A 103 0.25 -5.47 -4.41
C TYR A 103 -0.22 -4.06 -4.70
N PHE A 104 0.18 -3.14 -3.82
CA PHE A 104 0.01 -1.74 -4.00
C PHE A 104 1.36 -1.10 -3.65
N PRO A 105 2.00 -0.34 -4.56
CA PRO A 105 3.34 0.19 -4.35
C PRO A 105 3.30 1.37 -3.36
N LEU A 106 3.04 1.08 -2.08
CA LEU A 106 2.83 2.06 -1.01
C LEU A 106 4.12 2.64 -0.43
N ASP A 107 5.28 2.39 -1.02
CA ASP A 107 6.51 3.06 -0.56
C ASP A 107 6.44 4.57 -0.91
N PRO A 108 6.80 5.47 0.02
CA PRO A 108 6.78 6.91 -0.22
C PRO A 108 7.63 7.31 -1.44
N GLY A 109 7.10 8.22 -2.25
CA GLY A 109 7.70 8.66 -3.51
C GLY A 109 7.27 7.85 -4.73
N ASN A 110 6.65 6.67 -4.56
CA ASN A 110 6.09 5.93 -5.68
C ASN A 110 4.98 6.73 -6.37
N MET A 111 4.97 6.65 -7.71
CA MET A 111 4.07 7.43 -8.55
C MET A 111 3.52 6.61 -9.71
N TRP A 112 2.29 6.88 -10.10
CA TRP A 112 1.69 6.28 -11.31
C TRP A 112 0.59 7.19 -11.88
N ILE A 113 0.25 7.01 -13.15
CA ILE A 113 -0.74 7.79 -13.87
C ILE A 113 -1.88 6.89 -14.32
N TYR A 114 -3.09 7.26 -13.97
CA TYR A 114 -4.32 6.74 -14.54
C TYR A 114 -4.78 7.65 -15.67
N THR A 115 -5.39 7.09 -16.71
CA THR A 115 -6.12 7.85 -17.71
C THR A 115 -7.54 7.32 -17.85
N ASP A 116 -8.50 8.23 -17.82
CA ASP A 116 -9.90 7.89 -18.04
C ASP A 116 -10.21 7.62 -19.52
N THR A 117 -11.43 7.17 -19.81
CA THR A 117 -11.89 6.95 -21.20
C THR A 117 -11.91 8.19 -22.09
N GLN A 118 -11.81 9.40 -21.51
CA GLN A 118 -11.77 10.67 -22.23
C GLN A 118 -10.33 11.14 -22.51
N GLY A 119 -9.32 10.40 -22.04
CA GLY A 119 -7.92 10.78 -22.17
C GLY A 119 -7.41 11.72 -21.08
N ASN A 120 -8.19 11.99 -20.03
CA ASN A 120 -7.72 12.80 -18.90
C ASN A 120 -6.83 11.96 -18.00
N SER A 121 -5.65 12.49 -17.68
CA SER A 121 -4.68 11.82 -16.82
C SER A 121 -4.73 12.32 -15.36
N VAL A 122 -4.64 11.39 -14.43
CA VAL A 122 -4.54 11.63 -12.98
C VAL A 122 -3.26 11.00 -12.47
N LEU A 123 -2.35 11.83 -11.95
CA LEU A 123 -1.14 11.37 -11.28
C LEU A 123 -1.47 11.01 -9.83
N ALA A 124 -1.13 9.80 -9.42
CA ALA A 124 -1.13 9.36 -8.03
C ALA A 124 0.30 9.35 -7.49
N THR A 125 0.47 9.83 -6.26
CA THR A 125 1.75 9.90 -5.56
C THR A 125 1.57 9.36 -4.14
N VAL A 126 2.46 8.50 -3.68
CA VAL A 126 2.54 8.12 -2.27
C VAL A 126 3.32 9.19 -1.51
N GLU A 127 2.64 9.97 -0.69
CA GLU A 127 3.26 11.09 0.05
C GLU A 127 4.03 10.61 1.29
N GLY A 128 3.55 9.55 1.95
CA GLY A 128 4.16 9.05 3.18
C GLY A 128 3.17 8.39 4.12
N LEU A 129 3.64 8.04 5.31
CA LEU A 129 2.81 7.56 6.42
C LEU A 129 2.06 8.72 7.08
N ALA A 130 0.79 8.50 7.36
CA ALA A 130 -0.11 9.39 8.09
C ALA A 130 -0.84 8.63 9.19
N ASP A 131 -1.23 9.33 10.26
CA ASP A 131 -2.10 8.77 11.31
C ASP A 131 -3.58 8.99 10.94
N VAL A 132 -4.33 7.90 10.85
CA VAL A 132 -5.77 7.89 10.63
C VAL A 132 -6.45 7.32 11.86
N ASP A 133 -6.80 8.20 12.79
CA ASP A 133 -7.51 7.86 14.03
C ASP A 133 -6.74 6.82 14.86
N GLY A 134 -5.42 7.04 15.05
CA GLY A 134 -4.51 6.16 15.78
C GLY A 134 -4.02 4.96 14.98
N GLN A 135 -4.34 4.88 13.69
CA GLN A 135 -3.91 3.81 12.80
C GLN A 135 -2.97 4.35 11.71
N PRO A 136 -1.75 3.82 11.56
CA PRO A 136 -0.84 4.27 10.51
C PRO A 136 -1.34 3.82 9.13
N ALA A 137 -1.37 4.73 8.16
CA ALA A 137 -1.72 4.44 6.78
C ALA A 137 -0.90 5.28 5.81
N TYR A 138 -0.65 4.78 4.61
CA TYR A 138 0.00 5.53 3.54
C TYR A 138 -0.99 6.45 2.84
N GLU A 139 -0.65 7.73 2.72
CA GLU A 139 -1.42 8.68 1.94
C GLU A 139 -1.02 8.58 0.45
N VAL A 140 -1.99 8.19 -0.38
CA VAL A 140 -1.91 8.25 -1.84
C VAL A 140 -2.69 9.47 -2.30
N ARG A 141 -1.97 10.51 -2.73
CA ARG A 141 -2.55 11.77 -3.21
C ARG A 141 -2.67 11.76 -4.73
N LEU A 142 -3.83 12.15 -5.22
CA LEU A 142 -4.10 12.33 -6.64
C LEU A 142 -3.89 13.80 -7.05
N SER A 143 -3.49 14.03 -8.30
CA SER A 143 -3.34 15.39 -8.87
C SER A 143 -4.66 16.17 -8.95
N THR A 144 -5.80 15.48 -8.76
CA THR A 144 -7.14 16.08 -8.62
C THR A 144 -7.37 16.71 -7.25
N GLY A 145 -6.46 16.51 -6.29
CA GLY A 145 -6.60 16.94 -4.89
C GLY A 145 -7.27 15.92 -3.97
N GLU A 146 -7.70 14.78 -4.51
CA GLU A 146 -8.21 13.67 -3.70
C GLU A 146 -7.05 12.92 -3.01
N SER A 147 -7.30 12.36 -1.83
CA SER A 147 -6.35 11.49 -1.13
C SER A 147 -7.01 10.18 -0.66
N TYR A 148 -6.26 9.08 -0.73
CA TYR A 148 -6.65 7.76 -0.22
C TYR A 148 -5.66 7.36 0.86
N TYR A 149 -6.15 6.87 1.99
CA TYR A 149 -5.33 6.40 3.10
C TYR A 149 -5.40 4.87 3.14
N LEU A 150 -4.35 4.23 2.64
CA LEU A 150 -4.26 2.79 2.44
C LEU A 150 -3.32 2.16 3.46
N ARG A 151 -3.64 0.96 3.92
CA ARG A 151 -2.76 0.19 4.79
C ARG A 151 -2.65 -1.24 4.30
N GLN A 152 -1.45 -1.77 4.33
CA GLN A 152 -1.22 -3.18 4.06
C GLN A 152 -0.91 -3.87 5.39
N ASP A 153 -1.82 -4.72 5.84
CA ASP A 153 -1.71 -5.44 7.10
C ASP A 153 -1.20 -6.85 6.85
N GLU A 154 -0.11 -7.20 7.52
CA GLU A 154 0.30 -8.58 7.67
C GLU A 154 -0.51 -9.22 8.80
N GLN A 155 -1.14 -10.36 8.50
CA GLN A 155 -1.89 -11.15 9.48
C GLN A 155 -1.20 -12.51 9.65
N PRO A 156 -0.03 -12.56 10.32
CA PRO A 156 0.73 -13.80 10.45
C PRO A 156 -0.04 -14.91 11.20
N GLN A 157 -1.07 -14.54 11.96
CA GLN A 157 -1.94 -15.47 12.69
C GLN A 157 -3.05 -16.05 11.82
N ASP A 158 -3.32 -15.47 10.64
CA ASP A 158 -4.27 -15.99 9.68
C ASP A 158 -3.51 -16.57 8.47
N PRO A 159 -3.23 -17.90 8.46
CA PRO A 159 -2.50 -18.53 7.37
C PRO A 159 -3.30 -18.51 6.06
N GLU A 160 -4.62 -18.30 6.12
CA GLU A 160 -5.44 -18.14 4.92
C GLU A 160 -5.43 -16.71 4.40
N THR A 161 -5.26 -15.68 5.24
CA THR A 161 -5.12 -14.28 4.83
C THR A 161 -3.87 -13.58 5.35
N PRO A 162 -2.65 -14.07 5.06
CA PRO A 162 -1.42 -13.47 5.58
C PRO A 162 -1.26 -11.99 5.25
N LEU A 163 -1.96 -11.46 4.24
CA LEU A 163 -1.89 -10.05 3.87
C LEU A 163 -3.24 -9.48 3.42
N VAL A 164 -3.56 -8.29 3.93
CA VAL A 164 -4.81 -7.57 3.62
C VAL A 164 -4.52 -6.12 3.28
N LEU A 165 -4.92 -5.67 2.09
CA LEU A 165 -4.92 -4.25 1.71
C LEU A 165 -6.24 -3.62 2.20
N ARG A 166 -6.15 -2.54 2.95
CA ARG A 166 -7.29 -1.84 3.55
C ARG A 166 -7.36 -0.39 3.13
N LEU A 167 -8.59 0.12 2.98
CA LEU A 167 -8.90 1.54 2.85
C LEU A 167 -9.46 2.07 4.16
N LEU A 168 -8.74 3.02 4.77
CA LEU A 168 -9.09 3.60 6.07
C LEU A 168 -9.83 4.93 5.92
N ARG A 169 -9.42 5.76 4.96
CA ARG A 169 -10.02 7.08 4.73
C ARG A 169 -9.89 7.49 3.26
N ARG A 170 -10.87 8.23 2.77
CA ARG A 170 -10.79 8.99 1.52
C ARG A 170 -11.03 10.46 1.80
N VAL A 171 -10.31 11.35 1.14
CA VAL A 171 -10.56 12.80 1.14
C VAL A 171 -10.84 13.20 -0.30
N ASP A 172 -11.98 13.84 -0.55
CA ASP A 172 -12.33 14.31 -1.89
C ASP A 172 -11.55 15.58 -2.28
N SER A 173 -11.70 16.03 -3.53
CA SER A 173 -11.03 17.24 -4.04
C SER A 173 -11.45 18.54 -3.33
N ASN A 174 -12.51 18.51 -2.51
CA ASN A 174 -12.98 19.63 -1.71
C ASN A 174 -12.49 19.56 -0.25
N GLY A 175 -11.70 18.54 0.10
CA GLY A 175 -11.20 18.32 1.46
C GLY A 175 -12.20 17.62 2.39
N VAL A 176 -13.31 17.10 1.88
CA VAL A 176 -14.28 16.34 2.70
C VAL A 176 -13.73 14.94 2.96
N ALA A 177 -13.44 14.64 4.22
CA ALA A 177 -12.97 13.33 4.65
C ALA A 177 -14.13 12.35 4.89
N SER A 178 -13.93 11.12 4.44
CA SER A 178 -14.76 9.93 4.64
C SER A 178 -13.89 8.85 5.29
N THR A 179 -13.99 8.69 6.60
CA THR A 179 -13.29 7.60 7.34
C THR A 179 -14.16 6.35 7.35
N TYR A 180 -13.59 5.19 7.06
CA TYR A 180 -14.31 3.92 7.06
C TYR A 180 -14.14 3.20 8.40
N ILE A 181 -15.26 2.90 9.06
CA ILE A 181 -15.29 2.22 10.36
C ILE A 181 -16.19 0.97 10.28
N PRO A 182 -15.62 -0.26 10.39
CA PRO A 182 -14.19 -0.59 10.28
C PRO A 182 -13.60 -0.23 8.90
N PRO A 183 -12.26 -0.22 8.75
CA PRO A 183 -11.63 -0.09 7.44
C PRO A 183 -12.15 -1.13 6.44
N ILE A 184 -12.24 -0.77 5.16
CA ILE A 184 -12.69 -1.67 4.10
C ILE A 184 -11.51 -2.54 3.68
N ASP A 185 -11.66 -3.86 3.72
CA ASP A 185 -10.71 -4.79 3.13
C ASP A 185 -10.90 -4.74 1.59
N LEU A 186 -9.94 -4.13 0.90
CA LEU A 186 -9.94 -4.02 -0.56
C LEU A 186 -9.51 -5.33 -1.22
N LEU A 187 -8.54 -6.03 -0.61
CA LEU A 187 -7.93 -7.22 -1.19
C LEU A 187 -7.29 -8.09 -0.11
N ARG A 188 -7.52 -9.40 -0.18
CA ARG A 188 -6.97 -10.41 0.74
C ARG A 188 -6.11 -11.42 -0.02
N TYR A 189 -5.00 -11.82 0.58
CA TYR A 189 -4.04 -12.74 -0.03
C TYR A 189 -3.81 -14.01 0.78
N PRO A 190 -3.61 -15.18 0.13
CA PRO A 190 -3.59 -15.39 -1.32
C PRO A 190 -4.94 -15.13 -2.00
N ALA A 191 -4.89 -14.56 -3.21
CA ALA A 191 -6.06 -14.22 -4.02
C ALA A 191 -6.61 -15.48 -4.70
N THR A 192 -7.38 -16.27 -3.95
CA THR A 192 -7.99 -17.50 -4.47
C THR A 192 -9.28 -17.17 -5.21
N PRO A 193 -9.46 -17.56 -6.48
CA PRO A 193 -10.72 -17.33 -7.22
C PRO A 193 -11.94 -17.87 -6.47
N GLY A 194 -13.03 -17.10 -6.45
CA GLY A 194 -14.27 -17.39 -5.73
C GLY A 194 -14.22 -17.06 -4.24
N ARG A 195 -13.08 -16.64 -3.69
CA ARG A 195 -12.99 -16.19 -2.30
C ARG A 195 -13.74 -14.88 -2.12
N THR A 196 -14.62 -14.84 -1.12
CA THR A 196 -15.45 -13.68 -0.79
C THR A 196 -15.25 -13.27 0.66
N TRP A 197 -15.33 -11.96 0.92
CA TRP A 197 -15.49 -11.41 2.27
C TRP A 197 -16.51 -10.29 2.25
N GLU A 198 -17.10 -10.02 3.41
CA GLU A 198 -18.09 -8.97 3.60
C GLU A 198 -17.82 -8.21 4.89
N GLY A 199 -18.33 -6.99 4.96
CA GLY A 199 -18.23 -6.17 6.15
C GLY A 199 -19.32 -5.11 6.19
N GLN A 200 -19.62 -4.64 7.41
CA GLN A 200 -20.34 -3.40 7.60
C GLN A 200 -19.37 -2.23 7.47
N VAL A 201 -19.86 -1.09 7.00
CA VAL A 201 -19.08 0.13 6.94
C VAL A 201 -19.92 1.32 7.36
N THR A 202 -19.34 2.14 8.24
CA THR A 202 -19.86 3.44 8.61
C THR A 202 -18.92 4.50 8.07
N ILE A 203 -19.48 5.51 7.40
CA ILE A 203 -18.74 6.58 6.73
C ILE A 203 -19.25 7.93 7.28
N PRO A 204 -18.56 8.52 8.26
CA PRO A 204 -18.80 9.89 8.66
C PRO A 204 -18.35 10.83 7.54
N ALA A 205 -19.24 11.72 7.09
CA ALA A 205 -18.98 12.74 6.08
C ALA A 205 -19.56 14.09 6.56
N GLY A 206 -18.75 14.86 7.29
CA GLY A 206 -19.17 16.10 7.93
C GLY A 206 -20.23 15.86 9.02
N VAL A 207 -21.41 16.48 8.88
CA VAL A 207 -22.53 16.33 9.82
C VAL A 207 -23.39 15.08 9.55
N PHE A 208 -23.03 14.28 8.55
CA PHE A 208 -23.79 13.11 8.14
C PHE A 208 -23.01 11.83 8.39
N THR A 209 -23.74 10.74 8.61
CA THR A 209 -23.17 9.40 8.74
C THR A 209 -23.92 8.48 7.80
N MET A 210 -23.20 7.90 6.84
CA MET A 210 -23.71 6.85 5.98
C MET A 210 -23.34 5.50 6.57
N SER A 211 -24.27 4.53 6.51
CA SER A 211 -23.99 3.15 6.90
C SER A 211 -24.37 2.22 5.75
N GLY A 212 -23.64 1.12 5.64
CA GLY A 212 -23.82 0.16 4.57
C GLY A 212 -23.09 -1.15 4.82
N THR A 213 -23.16 -2.01 3.82
CA THR A 213 -22.39 -3.24 3.72
C THR A 213 -21.58 -3.22 2.44
N TYR A 214 -20.46 -3.93 2.46
CA TYR A 214 -19.72 -4.26 1.25
C TYR A 214 -19.49 -5.76 1.18
N THR A 215 -19.39 -6.27 -0.04
CA THR A 215 -19.02 -7.64 -0.35
C THR A 215 -17.98 -7.58 -1.44
N THR A 216 -16.83 -8.23 -1.23
CA THR A 216 -15.73 -8.28 -2.19
C THR A 216 -15.44 -9.74 -2.53
N THR A 217 -15.27 -10.04 -3.82
CA THR A 217 -15.00 -11.38 -4.34
C THR A 217 -13.81 -11.35 -5.30
N ILE A 218 -12.85 -12.27 -5.11
CA ILE A 218 -11.82 -12.54 -6.11
C ILE A 218 -12.48 -13.27 -7.27
N VAL A 219 -12.51 -12.67 -8.45
CA VAL A 219 -13.08 -13.30 -9.65
C VAL A 219 -12.08 -14.29 -10.25
N GLY A 220 -10.82 -13.87 -10.35
CA GLY A 220 -9.75 -14.68 -10.95
C GLY A 220 -8.50 -13.85 -11.23
N GLU A 221 -7.55 -14.46 -11.93
CA GLU A 221 -6.41 -13.76 -12.52
C GLU A 221 -6.66 -13.58 -14.02
N GLU A 222 -6.30 -12.41 -14.56
CA GLU A 222 -6.34 -12.14 -16.00
C GLU A 222 -5.21 -11.20 -16.41
N THR A 223 -4.74 -11.34 -17.65
CA THR A 223 -3.73 -10.44 -18.22
C THR A 223 -4.41 -9.16 -18.73
N VAL A 224 -4.06 -8.02 -18.13
CA VAL A 224 -4.55 -6.69 -18.51
C VAL A 224 -3.49 -5.99 -19.35
N THR A 225 -3.88 -5.50 -20.53
CA THR A 225 -3.01 -4.70 -21.40
C THR A 225 -3.35 -3.22 -21.25
N THR A 226 -2.36 -2.41 -20.91
CA THR A 226 -2.50 -0.96 -20.82
C THR A 226 -1.38 -0.26 -21.61
N PRO A 227 -1.42 1.08 -21.79
CA PRO A 227 -0.30 1.82 -22.35
C PRO A 227 1.02 1.67 -21.58
N ALA A 228 0.96 1.25 -20.30
CA ALA A 228 2.13 1.00 -19.47
C ALA A 228 2.78 -0.39 -19.71
N GLY A 229 2.06 -1.32 -20.32
CA GLY A 229 2.53 -2.71 -20.50
C GLY A 229 1.42 -3.75 -20.39
N GLN A 230 1.81 -5.02 -20.24
CA GLN A 230 0.91 -6.12 -19.93
C GLN A 230 1.17 -6.57 -18.49
N PHE A 231 0.10 -6.79 -17.74
CA PHE A 231 0.16 -7.14 -16.32
C PHE A 231 -0.71 -8.34 -16.05
N ASP A 232 -0.17 -9.35 -15.35
CA ASP A 232 -0.99 -10.38 -14.73
C ASP A 232 -1.64 -9.77 -13.49
N ALA A 233 -2.96 -9.59 -13.55
CA ALA A 233 -3.72 -8.86 -12.55
C ALA A 233 -4.79 -9.74 -11.92
N ILE A 234 -5.07 -9.49 -10.65
CA ILE A 234 -6.15 -10.12 -9.91
C ILE A 234 -7.41 -9.29 -10.09
N LYS A 235 -8.41 -9.89 -10.72
CA LYS A 235 -9.74 -9.30 -10.90
C LYS A 235 -10.55 -9.45 -9.62
N VAL A 236 -11.03 -8.33 -9.11
CA VAL A 236 -11.78 -8.23 -7.86
C VAL A 236 -13.09 -7.51 -8.12
N HIS A 237 -14.19 -8.12 -7.70
CA HIS A 237 -15.51 -7.53 -7.77
C HIS A 237 -15.94 -7.09 -6.36
N THR A 238 -16.24 -5.80 -6.19
CA THR A 238 -16.71 -5.23 -4.93
C THR A 238 -18.08 -4.59 -5.12
N SER A 239 -19.08 -5.07 -4.38
CA SER A 239 -20.38 -4.42 -4.28
C SER A 239 -20.51 -3.69 -2.94
N LEU A 240 -20.91 -2.42 -2.96
CA LEU A 240 -21.21 -1.62 -1.78
C LEU A 240 -22.70 -1.25 -1.82
N SER A 241 -23.40 -1.49 -0.72
CA SER A 241 -24.80 -1.05 -0.52
C SER A 241 -24.87 -0.17 0.71
N ALA A 242 -25.35 1.06 0.55
CA ALA A 242 -25.44 2.02 1.65
C ALA A 242 -26.77 2.79 1.61
N THR A 243 -27.18 3.36 2.75
CA THR A 243 -28.32 4.27 2.80
C THR A 243 -27.89 5.63 3.31
N ALA A 244 -28.19 6.68 2.55
CA ALA A 244 -27.98 8.06 2.94
C ALA A 244 -29.27 8.86 2.69
N PHE A 245 -29.77 9.58 3.69
CA PHE A 245 -31.00 10.39 3.58
C PHE A 245 -32.24 9.60 3.11
N GLY A 246 -32.33 8.32 3.46
CA GLY A 246 -33.41 7.44 2.99
C GLY A 246 -33.29 7.02 1.52
N ILE A 247 -32.20 7.39 0.84
CA ILE A 247 -31.87 6.96 -0.51
C ILE A 247 -30.91 5.77 -0.41
N SER A 248 -31.29 4.66 -1.04
CA SER A 248 -30.43 3.49 -1.19
C SER A 248 -29.43 3.73 -2.33
N ILE A 249 -28.16 3.49 -2.04
CA ILE A 249 -27.03 3.63 -2.96
C ILE A 249 -26.44 2.23 -3.15
N HIS A 250 -26.32 1.80 -4.41
CA HIS A 250 -25.71 0.51 -4.76
C HIS A 250 -24.60 0.76 -5.77
N LEU A 251 -23.36 0.55 -5.33
CA LEU A 251 -22.17 0.74 -6.15
C LEU A 251 -21.55 -0.62 -6.44
N VAL A 252 -21.22 -0.87 -7.70
CA VAL A 252 -20.46 -2.05 -8.13
C VAL A 252 -19.17 -1.59 -8.77
N LEU A 253 -18.07 -2.12 -8.26
CA LEU A 253 -16.70 -1.79 -8.62
C LEU A 253 -15.99 -3.08 -9.05
N GLU A 254 -15.24 -2.99 -10.14
CA GLU A 254 -14.36 -4.04 -10.62
C GLU A 254 -12.95 -3.48 -10.69
N TYR A 255 -12.05 -4.09 -9.93
CA TYR A 255 -10.65 -3.70 -9.84
C TYR A 255 -9.77 -4.79 -10.45
N HIS A 256 -8.72 -4.38 -11.16
CA HIS A 256 -7.63 -5.27 -11.57
C HIS A 256 -6.38 -4.90 -10.80
N TYR A 257 -5.99 -5.72 -9.83
CA TYR A 257 -4.80 -5.50 -9.01
C TYR A 257 -3.59 -6.21 -9.61
N ALA A 258 -2.65 -5.44 -10.14
CA ALA A 258 -1.38 -5.97 -10.59
C ALA A 258 -0.36 -5.89 -9.43
N PRO A 259 0.34 -6.99 -9.09
CA PRO A 259 1.42 -6.97 -8.12
C PRO A 259 2.43 -5.86 -8.47
N TRP A 260 2.91 -5.11 -7.49
CA TRP A 260 3.87 -4.00 -7.65
C TRP A 260 3.36 -2.76 -8.39
N PHE A 261 2.19 -2.82 -9.03
CA PHE A 261 1.65 -1.73 -9.84
C PHE A 261 0.38 -1.11 -9.23
N GLY A 262 -0.31 -1.80 -8.34
CA GLY A 262 -1.58 -1.32 -7.77
C GLY A 262 -2.74 -1.60 -8.72
N TRP A 263 -3.59 -0.61 -9.00
CA TRP A 263 -4.69 -0.78 -9.95
C TRP A 263 -4.17 -0.71 -11.39
N ALA A 264 -4.29 -1.80 -12.15
CA ALA A 264 -4.05 -1.80 -13.59
C ALA A 264 -5.26 -1.25 -14.36
N ASP A 265 -6.46 -1.53 -13.86
CA ASP A 265 -7.73 -1.09 -14.44
C ASP A 265 -8.82 -1.02 -13.36
N LEU A 266 -9.76 -0.09 -13.52
CA LEU A 266 -10.88 0.16 -12.63
C LEU A 266 -12.15 0.44 -13.44
N ASN A 267 -13.10 -0.49 -13.38
CA ASN A 267 -14.43 -0.33 -13.95
C ASN A 267 -15.44 -0.09 -12.83
N ALA A 268 -16.12 1.05 -12.86
CA ALA A 268 -17.17 1.39 -11.89
C ALA A 268 -18.48 1.62 -12.62
N THR A 269 -19.45 0.73 -12.38
CA THR A 269 -20.70 0.67 -13.16
C THR A 269 -21.68 1.82 -12.87
N ASP A 270 -21.44 2.61 -11.83
CA ASP A 270 -22.35 3.68 -11.38
C ASP A 270 -21.64 5.04 -11.19
N LEU A 271 -20.43 5.20 -11.72
CA LEU A 271 -19.77 6.51 -11.77
C LEU A 271 -20.21 7.25 -13.03
N ALA A 272 -20.71 8.48 -12.86
CA ALA A 272 -21.09 9.39 -13.95
C ALA A 272 -19.95 9.66 -14.96
N ASN A 273 -18.71 9.31 -14.64
CA ASN A 273 -17.50 9.61 -15.41
C ASN A 273 -16.91 8.42 -16.19
N GLY A 274 -17.56 7.25 -16.19
CA GLY A 274 -17.06 6.05 -16.90
C GLY A 274 -15.84 5.38 -16.24
N PRO A 275 -15.30 4.32 -16.85
CA PRO A 275 -14.18 3.55 -16.29
C PRO A 275 -12.83 4.29 -16.35
N LEU A 276 -11.91 3.93 -15.46
CA LEU A 276 -10.54 4.46 -15.35
C LEU A 276 -9.52 3.35 -15.68
N THR A 277 -8.59 3.61 -16.60
CA THR A 277 -7.52 2.65 -16.97
C THR A 277 -6.14 3.17 -16.55
N SER A 278 -5.23 2.33 -16.08
CA SER A 278 -3.84 2.76 -15.82
C SER A 278 -3.10 3.02 -17.13
N THR A 279 -2.27 4.06 -17.22
CA THR A 279 -1.53 4.40 -18.47
C THR A 279 -0.04 4.55 -18.31
N SER A 280 0.45 4.74 -17.08
CA SER A 280 1.88 4.57 -16.78
C SER A 280 2.06 4.32 -15.30
N ALA A 281 3.09 3.58 -14.91
CA ALA A 281 3.55 3.51 -13.54
C ALA A 281 5.05 3.79 -13.52
N ASN A 282 5.47 4.77 -12.73
CA ASN A 282 6.86 5.03 -12.43
C ASN A 282 7.07 4.73 -10.95
N VAL A 283 7.13 3.45 -10.64
CA VAL A 283 7.62 2.97 -9.35
C VAL A 283 9.14 3.13 -9.40
N HIS A 284 9.64 4.25 -8.89
CA HIS A 284 11.07 4.56 -8.66
C HIS A 284 12.08 3.70 -9.45
N GLN A 285 12.27 3.95 -10.74
CA GLN A 285 13.40 3.42 -11.55
C GLN A 285 13.66 1.91 -11.49
N VAL A 286 12.76 1.09 -10.96
CA VAL A 286 12.89 -0.37 -11.04
C VAL A 286 12.37 -0.76 -12.42
N ALA A 287 13.30 -0.92 -13.35
CA ALA A 287 13.02 -1.65 -14.58
C ALA A 287 12.68 -3.09 -14.17
N TYR A 288 11.40 -3.43 -14.15
CA TYR A 288 10.98 -4.81 -14.00
C TYR A 288 11.21 -5.54 -15.34
N PRO A 289 11.73 -6.78 -15.30
CA PRO A 289 11.97 -7.60 -16.49
C PRO A 289 10.69 -7.95 -17.25
#